data_AF-A0A1Q5FZK6-F1
#
_entry.id   AF-A0A1Q5FZK6-F1
#
_cell.length_a   1.000
_cell.length_b   1.000
_cell.length_c   1.000
_cell.angle_alpha   90.00
_cell.angle_beta   90.00
_cell.angle_gamma   90.00
#
_symmetry.space_group_name_H-M   'P 1'
#
loop_
_entity.id
_entity.type
_entity.pdbx_description
1 polymer ?
#
loop_
_entity_poly.entity_id
_entity_poly.type
_entity_poly.pdbx_seq_one_letter_code
_entity_poly.pdbx_strand_id
1 'polypeptide(L)' 'MVATQGGFHGRTMGALALTGQPGKQEPFLPLPGEVTHVPYGDAQALAAAVTEETALVVIEPIQGENGVVVPPAGRYTGG' A
#
# COMPACT_ATOMS: atom_id res chain seq x y z
N MET A 1 1.88 5.12 8.60
CA MET A 1 1.52 5.31 7.17
C MET A 1 0.69 4.13 6.71
N VAL A 2 -0.15 4.27 5.68
CA VAL A 2 -0.94 3.15 5.12
C VAL A 2 -0.63 2.96 3.64
N ALA A 3 -0.42 1.72 3.22
CA ALA A 3 -0.21 1.32 1.83
C ALA A 3 -1.01 0.04 1.52
N THR A 4 -1.01 -0.41 0.26
CA THR A 4 -1.76 -1.62 -0.14
C THR A 4 -0.85 -2.81 -0.42
N GLN A 5 -1.30 -4.00 -0.04
CA GLN A 5 -0.69 -5.27 -0.44
C GLN A 5 -0.59 -5.38 -1.97
N GLY A 6 0.50 -5.93 -2.47
CA GLY A 6 0.79 -6.02 -3.91
C GLY A 6 1.36 -4.74 -4.52
N GLY A 7 1.27 -3.59 -3.83
CA GLY A 7 1.73 -2.31 -4.36
C GLY A 7 3.26 -2.22 -4.53
N PHE A 8 3.71 -1.44 -5.51
CA PHE A 8 5.12 -1.17 -5.76
C PHE A 8 5.41 0.32 -5.87
N HIS A 9 6.20 0.84 -4.92
CA HIS A 9 6.52 2.27 -4.85
C HIS A 9 8.01 2.58 -5.04
N GLY A 10 8.83 1.55 -5.25
CA GLY A 10 10.25 1.68 -5.55
C GLY A 10 11.12 0.79 -4.67
N ARG A 11 12.44 1.00 -4.76
CA ARG A 11 13.46 0.18 -4.06
C ARG A 11 14.39 0.97 -3.15
N THR A 12 14.25 2.30 -3.06
CA THR A 12 14.93 3.07 -2.01
C THR A 12 14.30 2.75 -0.66
N MET A 13 15.04 2.82 0.45
CA MET A 13 14.59 2.29 1.76
C MET A 13 13.18 2.76 2.17
N GLY A 14 12.86 4.05 2.02
CA GLY A 14 11.52 4.57 2.33
C GLY A 14 10.44 4.09 1.35
N ALA A 15 10.74 4.01 0.06
CA ALA A 15 9.81 3.50 -0.94
C ALA A 15 9.59 1.98 -0.83
N LEU A 16 10.61 1.25 -0.39
CA LEU A 16 10.54 -0.18 -0.13
C LEU A 16 9.67 -0.48 1.10
N ALA A 17 9.69 0.39 2.11
CA ALA A 17 8.79 0.31 3.26
C ALA A 17 7.31 0.41 2.84
N LEU A 18 7.00 1.20 1.81
CA LEU A 18 5.65 1.33 1.25
C LEU A 18 5.28 0.20 0.27
N THR A 19 6.27 -0.53 -0.27
CA THR A 19 6.07 -1.59 -1.26
C THR A 19 5.51 -2.84 -0.59
N GLY A 20 4.22 -3.12 -0.78
CA GLY A 20 3.50 -4.24 -0.15
C GLY A 20 3.79 -5.62 -0.75
N GLN A 21 5.05 -5.91 -1.06
CA GLN A 21 5.50 -7.18 -1.65
C GLN A 21 6.57 -7.82 -0.74
N PRO A 22 6.20 -8.74 0.17
CA PRO A 22 7.10 -9.27 1.21
C PRO A 22 8.43 -9.80 0.67
N GLY A 23 8.41 -10.55 -0.44
CA GLY A 23 9.64 -11.07 -1.06
C GLY A 23 10.64 -10.00 -1.52
N LYS A 24 10.20 -8.75 -1.77
CA LYS A 24 11.09 -7.62 -2.05
C LYS A 24 11.61 -6.95 -0.77
N GLN A 25 10.86 -7.01 0.33
CA GLN A 25 11.18 -6.37 1.61
C GLN A 25 12.10 -7.23 2.48
N GLU A 26 11.86 -8.54 2.55
CA GLU A 26 12.52 -9.50 3.44
C GLU A 26 14.05 -9.34 3.53
N PRO A 27 14.81 -9.15 2.43
CA PRO A 27 16.27 -9.02 2.50
C PRO A 27 16.77 -7.73 3.16
N PHE A 28 15.88 -6.76 3.40
CA PHE A 28 16.23 -5.39 3.85
C PHE A 28 15.58 -5.02 5.19
N LEU A 29 14.94 -5.97 5.87
CA LEU A 29 14.34 -5.74 7.18
C LEU A 29 15.43 -5.47 8.24
N PRO A 30 15.17 -4.58 9.22
CA PRO A 30 13.95 -3.78 9.37
C PRO A 30 13.91 -2.58 8.42
N LEU A 31 12.73 -2.26 7.90
CA LEU A 31 12.50 -1.09 7.07
C LEU A 31 12.13 0.14 7.91
N PRO A 32 12.41 1.36 7.43
CA PRO A 32 12.13 2.58 8.17
C PRO A 32 10.64 2.89 8.25
N GLY A 33 10.22 3.37 9.42
CA GLY A 33 8.85 3.81 9.67
C GLY A 33 7.85 2.65 9.83
N GLU A 34 6.66 3.00 10.30
CA GLU A 34 5.57 2.05 10.46
C GLU A 34 4.59 2.18 9.29
N VAL A 35 4.45 1.10 8.51
CA VAL A 35 3.55 1.00 7.37
C VAL A 35 2.58 -0.16 7.55
N THR A 36 1.29 0.16 7.65
CA THR A 36 0.22 -0.83 7.62
C THR A 36 -0.15 -1.12 6.17
N HIS A 37 -0.07 -2.40 5.77
CA HIS A 37 -0.44 -2.84 4.43
C HIS A 37 -1.82 -3.50 4.43
N VAL A 38 -2.81 -2.82 3.85
CA VAL A 38 -4.20 -3.31 3.73
C VAL A 38 -4.43 -4.04 2.39
N PRO A 39 -5.44 -4.92 2.28
CA PRO A 39 -5.80 -5.53 1.00
C PRO A 39 -6.12 -4.49 -0.08
N TYR A 40 -5.59 -4.67 -1.29
CA TYR A 40 -5.87 -3.77 -2.40
C TYR A 40 -7.34 -3.83 -2.79
N GLY A 41 -7.97 -2.67 -2.95
CA GLY A 41 -9.38 -2.57 -3.30
C GLY A 41 -10.31 -2.87 -2.13
N ASP A 42 -9.85 -2.89 -0.88
CA ASP A 42 -10.74 -2.99 0.27
C ASP A 42 -10.90 -1.63 0.95
N ALA A 43 -11.99 -0.92 0.60
CA ALA A 43 -12.28 0.40 1.16
C ALA A 43 -12.61 0.35 2.65
N GLN A 44 -13.17 -0.76 3.15
CA GLN A 44 -13.47 -0.91 4.57
C GLN A 44 -12.19 -1.14 5.37
N ALA A 45 -11.30 -2.02 4.88
CA ALA A 45 -9.99 -2.23 5.50
C ALA A 45 -9.15 -0.95 5.48
N LEU A 46 -9.17 -0.20 4.37
CA LEU A 46 -8.51 1.09 4.28
C LEU A 46 -9.07 2.09 5.29
N ALA A 47 -10.38 2.26 5.35
CA ALA A 47 -11.03 3.18 6.28
C ALA A 47 -10.75 2.81 7.76
N ALA A 48 -10.71 1.51 8.07
CA ALA A 48 -10.39 1.04 9.42
C ALA A 48 -8.91 1.23 9.81
N ALA A 49 -7.99 1.20 8.83
CA ALA A 49 -6.56 1.38 9.07
C ALA A 49 -6.16 2.86 9.19
N VAL A 50 -6.96 3.79 8.65
CA VAL A 50 -6.72 5.22 8.76
C VAL A 50 -7.23 5.73 10.11
N THR A 51 -6.31 6.17 10.95
CA THR A 51 -6.56 6.76 12.27
C THR A 51 -6.04 8.20 12.33
N GLU A 52 -6.25 8.88 13.45
CA GLU A 52 -5.70 10.24 13.69
C GLU A 52 -4.15 10.28 13.63
N GLU A 53 -3.48 9.15 13.84
CA GLU A 53 -2.01 9.01 13.73
C GLU A 53 -1.54 8.78 12.28
N THR A 54 -2.46 8.65 11.32
CA THR A 54 -2.11 8.34 9.93
C THR A 54 -1.71 9.59 9.17
N ALA A 55 -0.40 9.78 8.97
CA ALA A 55 0.12 10.92 8.21
C ALA A 55 -0.18 10.87 6.70
N LEU A 56 -0.23 9.67 6.09
CA LEU A 56 -0.43 9.50 4.65
C LEU A 56 -0.95 8.11 4.28
N VAL A 57 -1.64 8.07 3.14
CA VAL A 57 -2.14 6.87 2.44
C VAL A 57 -1.52 6.84 1.04
N VAL A 58 -0.88 5.74 0.64
CA VAL A 58 -0.28 5.56 -0.70
C VAL A 58 -0.95 4.40 -1.42
N ILE A 59 -1.55 4.69 -2.58
CA ILE A 59 -2.31 3.70 -3.37
C ILE A 59 -2.05 3.94 -4.85
N GLU A 60 -1.90 2.87 -5.62
CA GLU A 60 -1.87 2.91 -7.08
C GLU A 60 -3.31 2.83 -7.65
N PRO A 61 -3.68 3.69 -8.62
CA PRO A 61 -4.98 3.57 -9.30
C PRO A 61 -5.19 2.22 -9.99
N ILE A 62 -4.10 1.61 -10.48
CA ILE A 62 -4.00 0.26 -11.03
C ILE A 62 -2.64 -0.26 -10.58
N GLN A 63 -2.55 -1.45 -9.97
CA GLN A 63 -1.25 -2.01 -9.57
C GLN A 63 -0.53 -2.61 -10.78
N GLY A 64 0.52 -1.96 -11.25
CA GLY A 64 1.25 -2.40 -12.44
C GLY A 64 2.06 -3.67 -12.18
N GLU A 65 2.98 -3.61 -11.22
CA GLU A 65 3.92 -4.70 -10.88
C GLU A 65 3.25 -5.91 -10.23
N ASN A 66 1.98 -5.80 -9.84
CA ASN A 66 1.18 -6.94 -9.35
C ASN A 66 0.42 -7.66 -10.49
N GLY A 67 0.79 -7.42 -11.75
CA GLY A 67 0.14 -8.04 -12.91
C GLY A 67 -1.04 -7.25 -13.47
N VAL A 68 -0.98 -5.92 -13.44
CA VAL A 68 -2.03 -5.01 -13.97
C VAL A 68 -3.39 -5.26 -13.29
N VAL A 69 -3.43 -5.06 -11.98
CA VAL A 69 -4.65 -5.27 -11.18
C VAL A 69 -5.47 -3.98 -11.15
N VAL A 70 -6.65 -4.01 -11.78
CA VAL A 70 -7.63 -2.93 -11.73
C VAL A 70 -8.45 -3.08 -10.45
N PRO A 71 -8.64 -2.00 -9.66
CA PRO A 71 -9.46 -2.08 -8.46
C PRO A 71 -10.92 -2.29 -8.83
N PRO A 72 -11.76 -2.82 -7.93
CA PRO A 72 -13.18 -2.92 -8.22
C PRO A 72 -13.78 -1.53 -8.47
N ALA A 73 -14.80 -1.45 -9.33
CA ALA A 73 -15.39 -0.18 -9.75
C ALA A 73 -15.78 0.71 -8.56
N GLY A 74 -15.47 2.01 -8.66
CA GLY A 74 -15.86 3.02 -7.67
C GLY A 74 -15.08 3.02 -6.35
N ARG A 75 -14.03 2.19 -6.17
CA ARG A 75 -13.35 2.04 -4.86
C ARG A 75 -12.56 3.26 -4.37
N TYR A 76 -12.05 4.09 -5.28
CA TYR A 76 -11.15 5.21 -4.94
C TYR A 76 -11.56 6.55 -5.52
N THR A 77 -12.71 6.59 -6.20
CA THR A 77 -13.37 7.84 -6.56
C THR A 77 -14.19 8.25 -5.34
N GLY A 78 -13.89 9.40 -4.73
CA GLY A 78 -14.78 10.00 -3.74
C GLY A 78 -16.20 10.04 -4.31
N GLY A 79 -17.18 9.66 -3.49
CA GLY A 79 -18.56 9.41 -3.89
C GLY A 79 -19.20 10.49 -4.75
#